data_AF-A0A0J8RZG9-F1
#
_entry.id   AF-A0A0J8RZG9-F1
#
_cell.length_a   1.000
_cell.length_b   1.000
_cell.length_c   1.000
_cell.angle_alpha   90.00
_cell.angle_beta   90.00
_cell.angle_gamma   90.00
#
_symmetry.space_group_name_H-M   'P 1'
#
loop_
_entity.id
_entity.type
_entity.pdbx_description
1 polymer ?
#
loop_
_entity_poly.entity_id
_entity_poly.type
_entity_poly.pdbx_seq_one_letter_code
_entity_poly.pdbx_strand_id
1 'polypeptide(L)'
;MSYSLSMIPGGSFNRHVNWLGRVFWRAWFDVDRVGLEPARRDYLEYRFGTVISSSERNYLLGGIPYYIFIGCHKQSTENPEALAKLDAAYTESPYLSPTRHRKELSKAVEQSVPGIRSKAYEAAIVNLSSNLPLPSSFYQHHHWRIWYDELHPKHTQFNNEYIYAFTWEDPRVDHRLLRIGSDDVILAISSAGDNILDYLQYSPRKIHAVDLNPSQNHLLELKVASFTALSYLDVWKIFGEGKHPHFRELLLSKLSPHLSSQAFQFWLDHCNVFTSTSGKGLYETGGSRYALKMVRYLFNIFGLNSEVKRLCESQTLDEQRELWPRIRNILLSKPLHWAVVGTEWFAWKAAGVPPPQRNMIISDYMTRNGLSGGVKQSSDVSGQAIWEYVVDTLDPVVNHTLISDDNYFYFLCLQGKYSRRCHPSYLTPKSHLKLSTPGAFDGLRIHTDEINEVIARITPGTLTIAVIMDSMDWFDPEGTAAASQAKAFNQVLKMDGRILLRSASIEPWYIKIFEANGFSARRVGARFPGSCIDRVNMYASTWIVTKTVELFLNSTESVRPLKQRTISVSSSSVDDLEI
;
A
#
# COMPACT_ATOMS: atom_id res chain seq x y z
N MET A 1 0.31 33.95 3.01
CA MET A 1 0.53 34.27 4.45
C MET A 1 -0.28 33.28 5.28
N SER A 2 0.41 32.45 6.07
CA SER A 2 -0.10 31.58 7.15
C SER A 2 -1.20 30.54 6.81
N TYR A 3 -0.86 29.49 6.05
CA TYR A 3 -1.63 28.23 6.01
C TYR A 3 -1.13 27.22 7.05
N SER A 4 -0.73 27.68 8.24
CA SER A 4 -0.22 26.79 9.29
C SER A 4 -1.35 26.39 10.24
N LEU A 5 -1.65 25.08 10.27
CA LEU A 5 -2.27 24.29 11.35
C LEU A 5 -3.77 23.92 11.30
N SER A 6 -4.56 24.29 10.29
CA SER A 6 -5.91 23.69 10.15
C SER A 6 -5.85 22.36 9.40
N MET A 7 -5.98 21.24 10.11
CA MET A 7 -6.10 19.92 9.46
C MET A 7 -7.43 19.86 8.70
N ILE A 8 -7.37 19.56 7.40
CA ILE A 8 -8.55 19.52 6.54
C ILE A 8 -9.50 18.42 7.03
N PRO A 9 -10.75 18.73 7.42
CA PRO A 9 -11.60 17.77 8.12
C PRO A 9 -12.02 16.58 7.24
N GLY A 10 -12.19 16.79 5.92
CA GLY A 10 -12.86 15.86 5.03
C GLY A 10 -12.07 15.38 3.81
N GLY A 11 -10.79 15.71 3.66
CA GLY A 11 -10.04 15.45 2.44
C GLY A 11 -9.82 16.70 1.57
N SER A 12 -8.75 16.69 0.78
CA SER A 12 -8.26 17.81 -0.04
C SER A 12 -8.34 17.57 -1.54
N PHE A 13 -8.77 16.36 -1.94
CA PHE A 13 -8.83 15.95 -3.34
C PHE A 13 -9.70 16.91 -4.16
N ASN A 14 -9.15 17.43 -5.25
CA ASN A 14 -9.78 18.45 -6.11
C ASN A 14 -10.34 19.68 -5.35
N ARG A 15 -9.89 19.96 -4.11
CA ARG A 15 -10.37 21.12 -3.31
C ARG A 15 -10.09 22.45 -3.99
N HIS A 16 -8.95 22.56 -4.66
CA HIS A 16 -8.52 23.78 -5.32
C HIS A 16 -8.61 23.67 -6.83
N VAL A 17 -9.04 24.75 -7.45
CA VAL A 17 -9.02 24.94 -8.90
C VAL A 17 -7.99 25.99 -9.27
N ASN A 18 -7.53 25.96 -10.53
CA ASN A 18 -6.62 26.95 -11.07
C ASN A 18 -7.22 28.37 -10.99
N TRP A 19 -6.36 29.38 -11.06
CA TRP A 19 -6.77 30.77 -10.89
C TRP A 19 -7.82 31.21 -11.92
N LEU A 20 -7.62 30.86 -13.19
CA LEU A 20 -8.55 31.19 -14.28
C LEU A 20 -9.96 30.63 -14.02
N GLY A 21 -10.05 29.34 -13.68
CA GLY A 21 -11.32 28.69 -13.37
C GLY A 21 -11.99 29.30 -12.14
N ARG A 22 -11.21 29.66 -11.11
CA ARG A 22 -11.74 30.33 -9.92
C ARG A 22 -12.36 31.68 -10.27
N VAL A 23 -11.65 32.51 -11.04
CA VAL A 23 -12.13 33.84 -11.45
C VAL A 23 -13.35 33.72 -12.34
N PHE A 24 -13.29 32.84 -13.35
CA PHE A 24 -14.40 32.61 -14.28
C PHE A 24 -15.68 32.18 -13.55
N TRP A 25 -15.62 31.13 -12.73
CA TRP A 25 -16.81 30.62 -12.05
C TRP A 25 -17.35 31.61 -11.02
N ARG A 26 -16.50 32.34 -10.29
CA ARG A 26 -16.98 33.40 -9.39
C ARG A 26 -17.74 34.48 -10.16
N ALA A 27 -17.12 35.03 -11.21
CA ALA A 27 -17.76 36.06 -12.03
C ALA A 27 -19.07 35.55 -12.65
N TRP A 28 -19.11 34.31 -13.13
CA TRP A 28 -20.31 33.70 -13.71
C TRP A 28 -21.48 33.64 -12.71
N PHE A 29 -21.23 33.14 -11.50
CA PHE A 29 -22.27 33.06 -10.47
C PHE A 29 -22.62 34.43 -9.86
N ASP A 30 -21.68 35.39 -9.86
CA ASP A 30 -21.94 36.75 -9.40
C ASP A 30 -22.92 37.51 -10.31
N VAL A 31 -22.97 37.20 -11.62
CA VAL A 31 -24.00 37.72 -12.55
C VAL A 31 -25.42 37.38 -12.05
N ASP A 32 -25.59 36.17 -11.51
CA ASP A 32 -26.85 35.70 -10.92
C ASP A 32 -26.98 36.03 -9.42
N ARG A 33 -26.08 36.86 -8.88
CA ARG A 33 -26.00 37.22 -7.44
C ARG A 33 -25.79 36.02 -6.51
N VAL A 34 -25.20 34.94 -7.01
CA VAL A 34 -24.84 33.76 -6.22
C VAL A 34 -23.37 33.86 -5.83
N GLY A 35 -23.06 34.31 -4.62
CA GLY A 35 -21.66 34.41 -4.18
C GLY A 35 -20.99 33.04 -4.01
N LEU A 36 -20.12 32.64 -4.93
CA LEU A 36 -19.36 31.37 -4.91
C LEU A 36 -18.06 31.49 -4.09
N GLU A 37 -18.19 31.96 -2.84
CA GLU A 37 -17.05 32.15 -1.94
C GLU A 37 -16.66 30.84 -1.20
N PRO A 38 -15.35 30.60 -0.97
CA PRO A 38 -14.85 29.41 -0.29
C PRO A 38 -15.33 29.36 1.16
N ALA A 39 -15.63 30.51 1.76
CA ALA A 39 -16.18 30.64 3.10
C ALA A 39 -17.46 29.82 3.31
N ARG A 40 -18.25 29.53 2.26
CA ARG A 40 -19.43 28.64 2.39
C ARG A 40 -19.03 27.21 2.73
N ARG A 41 -17.99 26.69 2.06
CA ARG A 41 -17.41 25.37 2.34
C ARG A 41 -16.76 25.39 3.71
N ASP A 42 -15.94 26.40 4.00
CA ASP A 42 -15.25 26.52 5.27
C ASP A 42 -16.25 26.62 6.43
N TYR A 43 -17.41 27.27 6.25
CA TYR A 43 -18.48 27.27 7.25
C TYR A 43 -19.04 25.87 7.52
N LEU A 44 -19.31 25.07 6.49
CA LEU A 44 -19.81 23.70 6.67
C LEU A 44 -18.78 22.83 7.41
N GLU A 45 -17.53 22.85 6.94
CA GLU A 45 -16.41 22.10 7.53
C GLU A 45 -15.97 22.67 8.89
N TYR A 46 -16.33 23.91 9.24
CA TYR A 46 -16.12 24.47 10.57
C TYR A 46 -17.25 24.14 11.53
N ARG A 47 -18.52 24.15 11.08
CA ARG A 47 -19.69 24.00 11.96
C ARG A 47 -20.10 22.56 12.21
N PHE A 48 -19.81 21.66 11.28
CA PHE A 48 -20.22 20.26 11.34
C PHE A 48 -19.01 19.32 11.30
N GLY A 49 -19.14 18.13 11.88
CA GLY A 49 -18.19 17.05 11.63
C GLY A 49 -18.36 16.52 10.22
N THR A 50 -17.28 16.27 9.49
CA THR A 50 -17.34 15.77 8.11
C THR A 50 -17.32 14.24 8.10
N VAL A 51 -18.38 13.60 7.59
CA VAL A 51 -18.42 12.15 7.38
C VAL A 51 -17.79 11.83 6.02
N ILE A 52 -18.34 12.42 4.96
CA ILE A 52 -17.87 12.30 3.58
C ILE A 52 -17.97 13.66 2.91
N SER A 53 -17.00 13.98 2.07
CA SER A 53 -17.10 15.11 1.15
C SER A 53 -16.47 14.79 -0.19
N SER A 54 -16.88 15.48 -1.26
CA SER A 54 -16.17 15.45 -2.55
C SER A 54 -16.35 16.75 -3.33
N SER A 55 -15.32 17.14 -4.08
CA SER A 55 -15.33 18.29 -4.99
C SER A 55 -15.41 17.78 -6.43
N GLU A 56 -16.47 18.14 -7.15
CA GLU A 56 -16.79 17.56 -8.46
C GLU A 56 -17.14 18.64 -9.49
N ARG A 57 -17.25 18.22 -10.77
CA ARG A 57 -17.66 19.10 -11.87
C ARG A 57 -18.78 18.50 -12.70
N ASN A 58 -19.77 19.33 -13.03
CA ASN A 58 -20.83 18.94 -13.94
C ASN A 58 -20.45 19.34 -15.37
N TYR A 59 -19.86 18.41 -16.11
CA TYR A 59 -19.43 18.63 -17.49
C TYR A 59 -20.58 18.76 -18.50
N LEU A 60 -21.78 18.25 -18.18
CA LEU A 60 -22.97 18.47 -19.03
C LEU A 60 -23.39 19.94 -19.04
N LEU A 61 -23.10 20.67 -17.95
CA LEU A 61 -23.38 22.11 -17.81
C LEU A 61 -22.10 22.96 -17.96
N GLY A 62 -21.15 22.55 -18.80
CA GLY A 62 -19.93 23.34 -19.04
C GLY A 62 -18.87 23.26 -17.94
N GLY A 63 -18.97 22.27 -17.04
CA GLY A 63 -17.97 22.01 -15.99
C GLY A 63 -18.21 22.79 -14.70
N ILE A 64 -19.46 23.19 -14.44
CA ILE A 64 -19.85 23.91 -13.20
C ILE A 64 -19.35 23.13 -11.98
N PRO A 65 -18.57 23.77 -11.08
CA PRO A 65 -18.10 23.11 -9.87
C PRO A 65 -19.25 22.92 -8.87
N TYR A 66 -19.27 21.78 -8.20
CA TYR A 66 -20.17 21.52 -7.09
C TYR A 66 -19.46 20.75 -5.98
N TYR A 67 -20.01 20.86 -4.77
CA TYR A 67 -19.44 20.26 -3.57
C TYR A 67 -20.48 19.35 -2.91
N ILE A 68 -20.12 18.09 -2.72
CA ILE A 68 -20.91 17.11 -1.98
C ILE A 68 -20.41 17.13 -0.54
N PHE A 69 -21.33 17.32 0.41
CA PHE A 69 -21.02 17.32 1.84
C PHE A 69 -22.05 16.50 2.61
N ILE A 70 -21.58 15.49 3.34
CA ILE A 70 -22.36 14.76 4.33
C ILE A 70 -21.69 15.02 5.68
N GLY A 71 -22.40 15.77 6.52
CA GLY A 71 -21.92 16.15 7.85
C GLY A 71 -22.79 15.62 8.98
N CYS A 72 -22.24 15.67 10.19
CA CYS A 72 -22.93 15.33 11.42
C CYS A 72 -22.73 16.42 12.48
N HIS A 73 -23.49 16.36 13.57
CA HIS A 73 -23.32 17.28 14.69
C HIS A 73 -21.96 17.09 15.37
N LYS A 74 -21.33 18.17 15.84
CA LYS A 74 -20.02 18.14 16.52
C LYS A 74 -20.04 17.35 17.85
N GLN A 75 -21.19 17.30 18.52
CA GLN A 75 -21.34 16.83 19.91
C GLN A 75 -21.09 15.34 20.16
N SER A 76 -20.82 14.51 19.15
CA SER A 76 -20.59 13.08 19.38
C SER A 76 -19.31 12.77 20.19
N THR A 77 -18.47 13.76 20.51
CA THR A 77 -17.11 13.55 21.04
C THR A 77 -16.63 14.62 22.03
N GLU A 78 -17.50 15.48 22.59
CA GLU A 78 -17.12 16.41 23.67
C GLU A 78 -16.77 15.68 24.99
N ASN A 79 -16.99 14.36 25.07
CA ASN A 79 -16.58 13.55 26.21
C ASN A 79 -15.13 13.05 26.01
N PRO A 80 -14.16 13.46 26.86
CA PRO A 80 -12.79 12.95 26.84
C PRO A 80 -12.69 11.42 26.86
N GLU A 81 -13.67 10.73 27.48
CA GLU A 81 -13.74 9.27 27.46
C GLU A 81 -14.01 8.71 26.06
N ALA A 82 -14.77 9.39 25.21
CA ALA A 82 -15.04 8.94 23.85
C ALA A 82 -13.79 9.03 22.98
N LEU A 83 -12.97 10.07 23.17
CA LEU A 83 -11.66 10.21 22.53
C LEU A 83 -10.67 9.15 23.01
N ALA A 84 -10.61 8.90 24.33
CA ALA A 84 -9.76 7.84 24.89
C ALA A 84 -10.18 6.46 24.39
N LYS A 85 -11.49 6.20 24.27
CA LYS A 85 -12.04 4.98 23.69
C LYS A 85 -11.66 4.83 22.22
N LEU A 86 -11.68 5.91 21.45
CA LEU A 86 -11.31 5.84 20.05
C LEU A 86 -9.79 5.70 19.85
N ASP A 87 -8.99 6.39 20.65
CA ASP A 87 -7.54 6.21 20.70
C ASP A 87 -7.19 4.76 21.01
N ALA A 88 -7.84 4.19 22.03
CA ALA A 88 -7.76 2.76 22.33
C ALA A 88 -8.13 1.94 21.09
N ALA A 89 -9.28 2.15 20.45
CA ALA A 89 -9.64 1.38 19.25
C ALA A 89 -8.57 1.45 18.12
N TYR A 90 -7.85 2.57 17.98
CA TYR A 90 -6.75 2.73 17.03
C TYR A 90 -5.43 2.08 17.48
N THR A 91 -5.11 2.07 18.78
CA THR A 91 -3.86 1.54 19.34
C THR A 91 -3.98 0.09 19.84
N GLU A 92 -5.07 -0.23 20.54
CA GLU A 92 -5.39 -1.48 21.22
C GLU A 92 -6.78 -1.99 20.80
N SER A 93 -6.87 -3.17 20.17
CA SER A 93 -8.18 -3.73 19.80
C SER A 93 -8.65 -4.64 20.94
N PRO A 94 -9.78 -4.40 21.61
CA PRO A 94 -10.42 -5.38 22.46
C PRO A 94 -11.47 -6.18 21.67
N TYR A 95 -11.58 -7.47 21.98
CA TYR A 95 -12.46 -8.45 21.34
C TYR A 95 -13.98 -8.12 21.44
N LEU A 96 -14.69 -8.28 20.31
CA LEU A 96 -16.07 -8.76 20.05
C LEU A 96 -17.34 -8.25 20.80
N SER A 97 -18.40 -8.13 19.96
CA SER A 97 -19.84 -7.89 20.17
C SER A 97 -20.26 -6.49 20.67
N PRO A 98 -21.26 -5.83 20.03
CA PRO A 98 -21.74 -4.49 20.41
C PRO A 98 -22.14 -4.38 21.89
N THR A 99 -22.56 -5.49 22.48
CA THR A 99 -23.07 -5.58 23.84
C THR A 99 -21.98 -5.62 24.91
N ARG A 100 -20.73 -6.03 24.58
CA ARG A 100 -19.58 -6.04 25.50
C ARG A 100 -18.51 -4.98 25.19
N HIS A 101 -18.53 -4.42 23.98
CA HIS A 101 -17.62 -3.37 23.49
C HIS A 101 -17.37 -2.23 24.50
N ARG A 102 -18.43 -1.73 25.14
CA ARG A 102 -18.34 -0.58 26.05
C ARG A 102 -17.55 -0.88 27.34
N LYS A 103 -17.60 -2.12 27.84
CA LYS A 103 -17.00 -2.51 29.13
C LYS A 103 -15.51 -2.83 29.01
N GLU A 104 -15.09 -3.41 27.89
CA GLU A 104 -13.66 -3.75 27.66
C GLU A 104 -12.85 -2.61 27.03
N LEU A 105 -13.46 -1.71 26.24
CA LEU A 105 -12.77 -0.47 25.85
C LEU A 105 -12.37 0.37 27.06
N SER A 106 -13.20 0.37 28.10
CA SER A 106 -12.89 1.03 29.37
C SER A 106 -11.64 0.42 30.01
N LYS A 107 -11.46 -0.90 29.86
CA LYS A 107 -10.30 -1.66 30.34
C LYS A 107 -9.05 -1.47 29.47
N ALA A 108 -9.20 -1.33 28.15
CA ALA A 108 -8.09 -0.99 27.24
C ALA A 108 -7.58 0.44 27.49
N VAL A 109 -8.48 1.38 27.80
CA VAL A 109 -8.08 2.73 28.25
C VAL A 109 -7.26 2.66 29.55
N GLU A 110 -7.62 1.80 30.50
CA GLU A 110 -6.86 1.55 31.73
C GLU A 110 -5.52 0.81 31.49
N GLN A 111 -5.42 0.01 30.42
CA GLN A 111 -4.23 -0.79 30.06
C GLN A 111 -3.26 -0.06 29.12
N SER A 112 -3.71 1.01 28.44
CA SER A 112 -2.88 1.77 27.52
C SER A 112 -1.59 2.27 28.20
N VAL A 113 -0.45 1.94 27.60
CA VAL A 113 0.86 2.36 28.11
C VAL A 113 0.91 3.89 28.13
N PRO A 114 1.25 4.53 29.27
CA PRO A 114 1.37 5.99 29.33
C PRO A 114 2.37 6.51 28.30
N GLY A 115 1.88 7.13 27.21
CA GLY A 115 2.70 7.85 26.23
C GLY A 115 2.53 7.45 24.76
N ILE A 116 2.01 6.25 24.44
CA ILE A 116 1.79 5.85 23.03
C ILE A 116 0.40 6.32 22.60
N ARG A 117 0.33 7.25 21.65
CA ARG A 117 -0.92 7.80 21.11
C ARG A 117 -1.03 7.55 19.60
N SER A 118 -2.25 7.41 19.11
CA SER A 118 -2.51 7.35 17.67
C SER A 118 -2.33 8.72 17.01
N LYS A 119 -2.03 8.75 15.70
CA LYS A 119 -2.01 10.01 14.93
C LYS A 119 -3.38 10.67 14.90
N ALA A 120 -4.44 9.87 14.88
CA ALA A 120 -5.80 10.37 14.98
C ALA A 120 -6.01 11.15 16.29
N TYR A 121 -5.52 10.64 17.42
CA TYR A 121 -5.61 11.34 18.71
C TYR A 121 -4.81 12.65 18.71
N GLU A 122 -3.58 12.65 18.22
CA GLU A 122 -2.78 13.87 18.08
C GLU A 122 -3.50 14.93 17.24
N ALA A 123 -4.06 14.52 16.10
CA ALA A 123 -4.86 15.38 15.23
C ALA A 123 -6.13 15.91 15.91
N ALA A 124 -6.82 15.08 16.68
CA ALA A 124 -7.99 15.49 17.44
C ALA A 124 -7.64 16.57 18.47
N ILE A 125 -6.54 16.42 19.22
CA ILE A 125 -6.12 17.42 20.21
C ILE A 125 -5.83 18.77 19.54
N VAL A 126 -5.13 18.77 18.40
CA VAL A 126 -4.86 20.00 17.64
C VAL A 126 -6.16 20.67 17.21
N ASN A 127 -7.09 19.91 16.62
CA ASN A 127 -8.37 20.45 16.15
C ASN A 127 -9.22 21.00 17.31
N LEU A 128 -9.31 20.27 18.43
CA LEU A 128 -10.04 20.71 19.61
C LEU A 128 -9.46 22.00 20.21
N SER A 129 -8.12 22.13 20.25
CA SER A 129 -7.45 23.34 20.74
C SER A 129 -7.77 24.58 19.89
N SER A 130 -8.11 24.35 18.61
CA SER A 130 -8.47 25.37 17.63
C SER A 130 -9.99 25.52 17.43
N ASN A 131 -10.81 24.85 18.26
CA ASN A 131 -12.29 24.81 18.14
C ASN A 131 -12.78 24.34 16.74
N LEU A 132 -12.00 23.50 16.08
CA LEU A 132 -12.33 22.83 14.83
C LEU A 132 -13.01 21.48 15.11
N PRO A 133 -13.86 20.96 14.20
CA PRO A 133 -14.34 19.59 14.32
C PRO A 133 -13.19 18.58 14.28
N LEU A 134 -13.44 17.37 14.78
CA LEU A 134 -12.47 16.29 14.69
C LEU A 134 -12.21 15.91 13.23
N PRO A 135 -11.08 15.24 12.94
CA PRO A 135 -10.87 14.67 11.62
C PRO A 135 -11.99 13.70 11.21
N SER A 136 -12.28 13.59 9.91
CA SER A 136 -13.35 12.72 9.39
C SER A 136 -13.26 11.26 9.82
N SER A 137 -12.07 10.74 10.12
CA SER A 137 -11.88 9.39 10.65
C SER A 137 -12.65 9.12 11.95
N PHE A 138 -12.96 10.17 12.73
CA PHE A 138 -13.74 10.09 13.97
C PHE A 138 -15.25 9.97 13.73
N TYR A 139 -15.72 10.28 12.52
CA TYR A 139 -17.13 10.28 12.15
C TYR A 139 -17.49 9.13 11.19
N GLN A 140 -16.54 8.23 10.91
CA GLN A 140 -16.73 7.09 10.02
C GLN A 140 -17.24 5.87 10.79
N HIS A 141 -17.92 4.96 10.08
CA HIS A 141 -18.46 3.73 10.65
C HIS A 141 -17.38 2.71 11.06
N HIS A 142 -16.22 2.76 10.39
CA HIS A 142 -15.14 1.80 10.57
C HIS A 142 -13.85 2.48 11.00
N HIS A 143 -13.06 1.78 11.81
CA HIS A 143 -11.77 2.25 12.31
C HIS A 143 -10.58 1.54 11.63
N TRP A 144 -10.80 0.99 10.43
CA TRP A 144 -9.75 0.30 9.68
C TRP A 144 -8.69 1.29 9.20
N ARG A 145 -9.10 2.43 8.65
CA ARG A 145 -8.21 3.46 8.12
C ARG A 145 -7.73 4.37 9.26
N ILE A 146 -6.43 4.38 9.52
CA ILE A 146 -5.83 5.32 10.47
C ILE A 146 -5.71 6.70 9.81
N TRP A 147 -5.99 7.75 10.57
CA TRP A 147 -5.83 9.12 10.11
C TRP A 147 -4.39 9.40 9.68
N TYR A 148 -4.24 10.14 8.58
CA TYR A 148 -2.98 10.66 8.07
C TYR A 148 -3.19 12.04 7.46
N ASP A 149 -2.14 12.85 7.44
CA ASP A 149 -2.15 14.15 6.77
C ASP A 149 -1.87 13.97 5.27
N GLU A 150 -2.90 14.04 4.44
CA GLU A 150 -2.78 13.87 2.99
C GLU A 150 -1.93 14.95 2.29
N LEU A 151 -1.76 16.13 2.89
CA LEU A 151 -1.00 17.23 2.31
C LEU A 151 0.50 17.11 2.57
N HIS A 152 0.90 16.22 3.49
CA HIS A 152 2.29 16.01 3.82
C HIS A 152 3.09 15.60 2.56
N PRO A 153 4.27 16.20 2.28
CA PRO A 153 5.05 15.92 1.06
C PRO A 153 5.31 14.42 0.80
N LYS A 154 5.57 13.66 1.87
CA LYS A 154 5.77 12.19 1.79
C LYS A 154 4.56 11.43 1.26
N HIS A 155 3.35 11.98 1.34
CA HIS A 155 2.12 11.36 0.83
C HIS A 155 1.74 11.88 -0.56
N THR A 156 2.06 13.13 -0.88
CA THR A 156 1.73 13.75 -2.18
C THR A 156 2.69 13.36 -3.31
N GLN A 157 3.89 12.86 -2.99
CA GLN A 157 4.91 12.46 -3.97
C GLN A 157 4.44 11.42 -5.01
N PHE A 158 3.37 10.67 -4.71
CA PHE A 158 2.83 9.63 -5.60
C PHE A 158 1.81 10.14 -6.61
N ASN A 159 1.50 11.44 -6.63
CA ASN A 159 0.57 12.08 -7.57
C ASN A 159 -0.81 11.38 -7.64
N ASN A 160 -1.35 10.97 -6.48
CA ASN A 160 -2.64 10.27 -6.39
C ASN A 160 -2.72 9.03 -7.28
N GLU A 161 -1.65 8.24 -7.32
CA GLU A 161 -1.60 7.02 -8.13
C GLU A 161 -1.00 5.87 -7.31
N TYR A 162 -1.66 4.71 -7.30
CA TYR A 162 -1.07 3.50 -6.76
C TYR A 162 -0.08 2.89 -7.77
N ILE A 163 0.96 2.23 -7.28
CA ILE A 163 1.96 1.61 -8.15
C ILE A 163 1.46 0.26 -8.66
N TYR A 164 0.90 -0.56 -7.76
CA TYR A 164 0.51 -1.94 -8.06
C TYR A 164 -0.99 -2.16 -7.85
N ALA A 165 -1.66 -2.78 -8.82
CA ALA A 165 -3.06 -3.19 -8.71
C ALA A 165 -3.26 -4.61 -8.14
N PHE A 166 -2.15 -5.35 -7.97
CA PHE A 166 -2.08 -6.70 -7.44
C PHE A 166 -0.70 -6.93 -6.80
N THR A 167 -0.60 -7.95 -5.95
CA THR A 167 0.61 -8.28 -5.18
C THR A 167 1.52 -9.28 -5.91
N TRP A 168 2.84 -9.20 -5.73
CA TRP A 168 3.87 -10.03 -6.41
C TRP A 168 4.52 -11.05 -5.46
N GLU A 169 3.86 -11.37 -4.36
CA GLU A 169 4.36 -12.26 -3.33
C GLU A 169 3.40 -13.42 -3.16
N ASP A 170 3.88 -14.65 -3.35
CA ASP A 170 3.04 -15.84 -3.27
C ASP A 170 2.55 -16.12 -1.83
N PRO A 171 1.25 -15.92 -1.52
CA PRO A 171 0.72 -16.17 -0.18
C PRO A 171 0.83 -17.65 0.25
N ARG A 172 0.90 -18.59 -0.71
CA ARG A 172 1.06 -20.02 -0.37
C ARG A 172 2.38 -20.28 0.32
N VAL A 173 3.44 -19.55 -0.04
CA VAL A 173 4.75 -19.64 0.62
C VAL A 173 4.65 -19.04 2.02
N ASP A 174 4.01 -17.88 2.12
CA ASP A 174 3.81 -17.17 3.39
C ASP A 174 3.09 -18.06 4.40
N HIS A 175 2.01 -18.73 4.02
CA HIS A 175 1.30 -19.66 4.92
C HIS A 175 2.17 -20.78 5.45
N ARG A 176 2.99 -21.39 4.59
CA ARG A 176 3.88 -22.50 4.98
C ARG A 176 4.93 -22.04 5.99
N LEU A 177 5.48 -20.85 5.80
CA LEU A 177 6.54 -20.29 6.62
C LEU A 177 6.03 -19.64 7.91
N LEU A 178 4.96 -18.86 7.80
CA LEU A 178 4.42 -18.02 8.86
C LEU A 178 3.39 -18.75 9.71
N ARG A 179 2.74 -19.84 9.26
CA ARG A 179 1.78 -20.61 10.10
C ARG A 179 0.88 -19.71 10.95
N ILE A 180 0.22 -18.74 10.30
CA ILE A 180 -0.54 -17.68 10.97
C ILE A 180 -1.67 -18.29 11.80
N GLY A 181 -1.82 -17.85 13.05
CA GLY A 181 -2.87 -18.24 13.97
C GLY A 181 -3.57 -17.05 14.63
N SER A 182 -4.58 -17.33 15.46
CA SER A 182 -5.45 -16.33 16.08
C SER A 182 -4.78 -15.44 17.13
N ASP A 183 -3.59 -15.81 17.60
CA ASP A 183 -2.80 -15.02 18.54
C ASP A 183 -1.79 -14.09 17.85
N ASP A 184 -1.67 -14.17 16.52
CA ASP A 184 -0.68 -13.38 15.80
C ASP A 184 -1.10 -11.92 15.66
N VAL A 185 -0.13 -11.05 15.93
CA VAL A 185 -0.16 -9.62 15.61
C VAL A 185 0.83 -9.41 14.49
N ILE A 186 0.31 -9.06 13.32
CA ILE A 186 1.07 -9.02 12.07
C ILE A 186 1.28 -7.56 11.66
N LEU A 187 2.49 -7.20 11.28
CA LEU A 187 2.78 -6.00 10.51
C LEU A 187 3.10 -6.45 9.10
N ALA A 188 2.46 -5.87 8.09
CA ALA A 188 2.69 -6.24 6.71
C ALA A 188 2.57 -5.02 5.80
N ILE A 189 3.39 -4.96 4.75
CA ILE A 189 3.25 -3.91 3.74
C ILE A 189 1.91 -4.11 3.00
N SER A 190 1.11 -3.05 2.85
CA SER A 190 -0.23 -3.15 2.25
C SER A 190 -0.15 -3.60 0.79
N SER A 191 0.72 -2.98 -0.02
CA SER A 191 0.77 -3.20 -1.47
C SER A 191 -0.64 -3.04 -2.07
N ALA A 192 -1.08 -3.95 -2.94
CA ALA A 192 -2.45 -3.96 -3.48
C ALA A 192 -3.52 -4.54 -2.52
N GLY A 193 -3.11 -4.95 -1.32
CA GLY A 193 -3.99 -5.51 -0.29
C GLY A 193 -4.33 -7.01 -0.43
N ASP A 194 -3.83 -7.70 -1.46
CA ASP A 194 -4.17 -9.10 -1.72
C ASP A 194 -3.72 -10.02 -0.57
N ASN A 195 -2.45 -9.89 -0.16
CA ASN A 195 -1.90 -10.71 0.92
C ASN A 195 -2.50 -10.35 2.29
N ILE A 196 -2.91 -9.09 2.51
CA ILE A 196 -3.62 -8.69 3.73
C ILE A 196 -4.95 -9.44 3.84
N LEU A 197 -5.75 -9.46 2.77
CA LEU A 197 -7.01 -10.20 2.73
C LEU A 197 -6.81 -11.70 2.86
N ASP A 198 -5.71 -12.20 2.30
CA ASP A 198 -5.33 -13.59 2.42
C ASP A 198 -4.96 -13.98 3.88
N TYR A 199 -4.14 -13.18 4.56
CA TYR A 199 -3.81 -13.40 5.97
C TYR A 199 -5.04 -13.29 6.89
N LEU A 200 -5.98 -12.38 6.62
CA LEU A 200 -7.23 -12.24 7.37
C LEU A 200 -8.10 -13.51 7.35
N GLN A 201 -7.95 -14.35 6.32
CA GLN A 201 -8.63 -15.66 6.28
C GLN A 201 -8.15 -16.63 7.35
N TYR A 202 -7.06 -16.34 8.06
CA TYR A 202 -6.56 -17.13 9.19
C TYR A 202 -7.01 -16.55 10.53
N SER A 203 -7.81 -15.48 10.51
CA SER A 203 -8.34 -14.81 11.70
C SER A 203 -7.27 -14.44 12.72
N PRO A 204 -6.14 -13.80 12.32
CA PRO A 204 -5.14 -13.33 13.26
C PRO A 204 -5.73 -12.30 14.20
N ARG A 205 -5.07 -12.10 15.35
CA ARG A 205 -5.52 -11.14 16.36
C ARG A 205 -5.59 -9.72 15.79
N LYS A 206 -4.57 -9.34 15.03
CA LYS A 206 -4.47 -7.99 14.45
C LYS A 206 -3.54 -7.99 13.24
N ILE A 207 -3.86 -7.18 12.23
CA ILE A 207 -2.96 -6.87 11.12
C ILE A 207 -2.79 -5.35 11.02
N HIS A 208 -1.56 -4.88 11.11
CA HIS A 208 -1.11 -3.54 10.76
C HIS A 208 -0.64 -3.57 9.30
N ALA A 209 -1.51 -3.19 8.37
CA ALA A 209 -1.19 -2.99 6.97
C ALA A 209 -0.55 -1.60 6.81
N VAL A 210 0.66 -1.52 6.27
CA VAL A 210 1.46 -0.28 6.22
C VAL A 210 1.84 0.04 4.78
N ASP A 211 1.60 1.27 4.34
CA ASP A 211 2.10 1.76 3.05
C ASP A 211 2.29 3.27 3.10
N LEU A 212 3.35 3.79 2.47
CA LEU A 212 3.57 5.23 2.40
C LEU A 212 2.64 5.90 1.38
N ASN A 213 2.20 5.16 0.36
CA ASN A 213 1.34 5.66 -0.70
C ASN A 213 -0.14 5.60 -0.29
N PRO A 214 -0.83 6.75 -0.14
CA PRO A 214 -2.25 6.77 0.19
C PRO A 214 -3.13 5.98 -0.78
N SER A 215 -2.79 6.01 -2.08
CA SER A 215 -3.57 5.36 -3.14
C SER A 215 -3.54 3.83 -3.06
N GLN A 216 -2.43 3.24 -2.60
CA GLN A 216 -2.36 1.79 -2.34
C GLN A 216 -3.32 1.39 -1.24
N ASN A 217 -3.33 2.17 -0.17
CA ASN A 217 -4.23 1.95 0.94
C ASN A 217 -5.71 2.22 0.57
N HIS A 218 -6.00 3.16 -0.33
CA HIS A 218 -7.36 3.36 -0.87
C HIS A 218 -7.85 2.11 -1.64
N LEU A 219 -6.96 1.37 -2.30
CA LEU A 219 -7.28 0.11 -2.96
C LEU A 219 -7.59 -1.01 -1.96
N LEU A 220 -6.79 -1.16 -0.90
CA LEU A 220 -7.10 -2.10 0.18
C LEU A 220 -8.46 -1.74 0.83
N GLU A 221 -8.69 -0.46 1.12
CA GLU A 221 -9.93 0.01 1.72
C GLU A 221 -11.16 -0.27 0.82
N LEU A 222 -11.05 -0.09 -0.50
CA LEU A 222 -12.10 -0.46 -1.45
C LEU A 222 -12.41 -1.96 -1.42
N LYS A 223 -11.39 -2.82 -1.32
CA LYS A 223 -11.60 -4.26 -1.21
C LYS A 223 -12.36 -4.61 0.07
N VAL A 224 -11.93 -4.07 1.20
CA VAL A 224 -12.56 -4.31 2.51
C VAL A 224 -14.02 -3.82 2.53
N ALA A 225 -14.28 -2.62 2.00
CA ALA A 225 -15.64 -2.08 1.85
C ALA A 225 -16.50 -2.98 0.94
N SER A 226 -15.92 -3.52 -0.13
CA SER A 226 -16.61 -4.41 -1.06
C SER A 226 -16.99 -5.75 -0.43
N PHE A 227 -16.11 -6.37 0.36
CA PHE A 227 -16.46 -7.59 1.12
C PHE A 227 -17.54 -7.30 2.18
N THR A 228 -17.58 -6.09 2.73
CA THR A 228 -18.57 -5.72 3.74
C THR A 228 -19.97 -5.48 3.15
N ALA A 229 -20.06 -4.91 1.94
CA ALA A 229 -21.33 -4.40 1.41
C ALA A 229 -21.84 -5.08 0.15
N LEU A 230 -21.01 -5.85 -0.57
CA LEU A 230 -21.34 -6.36 -1.90
C LEU A 230 -21.48 -7.88 -1.94
N SER A 231 -22.28 -8.34 -2.90
CA SER A 231 -22.39 -9.75 -3.24
C SER A 231 -21.09 -10.28 -3.85
N TYR A 232 -20.87 -11.59 -3.79
CA TYR A 232 -19.72 -12.22 -4.42
C TYR A 232 -19.62 -11.90 -5.93
N LEU A 233 -20.77 -11.77 -6.61
CA LEU A 233 -20.79 -11.47 -8.05
C LEU A 233 -20.23 -10.08 -8.36
N ASP A 234 -20.56 -9.08 -7.54
CA ASP A 234 -20.06 -7.72 -7.72
C ASP A 234 -18.58 -7.64 -7.33
N VAL A 235 -18.17 -8.30 -6.24
CA VAL A 235 -16.76 -8.43 -5.84
C VAL A 235 -15.94 -9.08 -6.96
N TRP A 236 -16.46 -10.15 -7.57
CA TRP A 236 -15.80 -10.82 -8.69
C TRP A 236 -15.70 -9.93 -9.93
N LYS A 237 -16.72 -9.14 -10.26
CA LYS A 237 -16.61 -8.20 -11.39
C LYS A 237 -15.52 -7.16 -11.12
N ILE A 238 -15.54 -6.52 -9.95
CA ILE A 238 -14.60 -5.46 -9.59
C ILE A 238 -13.15 -5.98 -9.53
N PHE A 239 -12.89 -7.11 -8.87
CA PHE A 239 -11.53 -7.61 -8.59
C PHE A 239 -11.19 -8.96 -9.24
N GLY A 240 -12.12 -9.65 -9.87
CA GLY A 240 -11.84 -10.80 -10.73
C GLY A 240 -11.63 -10.34 -12.17
N GLU A 241 -12.58 -9.57 -12.68
CA GLU A 241 -12.58 -9.06 -14.06
C GLU A 241 -11.93 -7.69 -14.20
N GLY A 242 -11.70 -6.97 -13.09
CA GLY A 242 -11.15 -5.62 -13.09
C GLY A 242 -12.13 -4.56 -13.59
N LYS A 243 -13.42 -4.89 -13.77
CA LYS A 243 -14.43 -4.02 -14.40
C LYS A 243 -15.80 -4.19 -13.78
N HIS A 244 -16.55 -3.10 -13.72
CA HIS A 244 -17.94 -3.12 -13.29
C HIS A 244 -18.72 -1.94 -13.91
N PRO A 245 -19.72 -2.18 -14.79
CA PRO A 245 -20.42 -1.11 -15.51
C PRO A 245 -21.18 -0.15 -14.57
N HIS A 246 -21.70 -0.67 -13.45
CA HIS A 246 -22.42 0.12 -12.44
C HIS A 246 -21.55 0.48 -11.23
N PHE A 247 -20.21 0.53 -11.37
CA PHE A 247 -19.32 0.78 -10.23
C PHE A 247 -19.65 2.09 -9.50
N ARG A 248 -19.91 3.17 -10.23
CA ARG A 248 -20.26 4.47 -9.63
C ARG A 248 -21.53 4.39 -8.78
N GLU A 249 -22.54 3.65 -9.23
CA GLU A 249 -23.77 3.44 -8.48
C GLU A 249 -23.50 2.66 -7.18
N LEU A 250 -22.73 1.57 -7.25
CA LEU A 250 -22.31 0.82 -6.07
C LEU A 250 -21.49 1.67 -5.11
N LEU A 251 -20.59 2.51 -5.63
CA LEU A 251 -19.76 3.42 -4.85
C LEU A 251 -20.64 4.37 -4.03
N LEU A 252 -21.63 4.99 -4.67
CA LEU A 252 -22.51 5.96 -4.01
C LEU A 252 -23.51 5.29 -3.05
N SER A 253 -24.14 4.19 -3.47
CA SER A 253 -25.28 3.58 -2.77
C SER A 253 -24.90 2.55 -1.70
N LYS A 254 -23.77 1.84 -1.85
CA LYS A 254 -23.40 0.71 -0.97
C LYS A 254 -22.02 0.86 -0.33
N LEU A 255 -21.02 1.36 -1.06
CA LEU A 255 -19.64 1.39 -0.56
C LEU A 255 -19.33 2.64 0.26
N SER A 256 -19.95 3.78 -0.05
CA SER A 256 -19.66 5.07 0.60
C SER A 256 -19.69 5.03 2.14
N PRO A 257 -20.62 4.33 2.82
CA PRO A 257 -20.62 4.29 4.30
C PRO A 257 -19.43 3.51 4.89
N HIS A 258 -18.69 2.77 4.07
CA HIS A 258 -17.60 1.90 4.49
C HIS A 258 -16.22 2.39 4.01
N LEU A 259 -16.16 3.58 3.42
CA LEU A 259 -14.93 4.21 2.97
C LEU A 259 -14.64 5.46 3.79
N SER A 260 -13.35 5.72 3.99
CA SER A 260 -12.88 7.01 4.43
C SER A 260 -13.23 8.09 3.42
N SER A 261 -13.42 9.33 3.88
CA SER A 261 -13.75 10.46 3.01
C SER A 261 -12.70 10.63 1.89
N GLN A 262 -11.42 10.38 2.20
CA GLN A 262 -10.33 10.42 1.23
C GLN A 262 -10.43 9.30 0.19
N ALA A 263 -10.66 8.05 0.62
CA ALA A 263 -10.82 6.92 -0.31
C ALA A 263 -12.07 7.08 -1.18
N PHE A 264 -13.17 7.59 -0.63
CA PHE A 264 -14.37 7.89 -1.40
C PHE A 264 -14.09 8.92 -2.50
N GLN A 265 -13.42 10.03 -2.18
CA GLN A 265 -13.03 11.04 -3.18
C GLN A 265 -12.17 10.45 -4.29
N PHE A 266 -11.14 9.68 -3.90
CA PHE A 266 -10.26 9.01 -4.84
C PHE A 266 -11.05 8.12 -5.81
N TRP A 267 -11.90 7.23 -5.31
CA TRP A 267 -12.65 6.31 -6.16
C TRP A 267 -13.80 6.96 -6.94
N LEU A 268 -14.34 8.08 -6.45
CA LEU A 268 -15.35 8.84 -7.18
C LEU A 268 -14.77 9.49 -8.44
N ASP A 269 -13.55 10.04 -8.33
CA ASP A 269 -12.78 10.59 -9.46
C ASP A 269 -12.29 9.48 -10.42
N HIS A 270 -11.96 8.30 -9.87
CA HIS A 270 -11.45 7.14 -10.62
C HIS A 270 -12.52 6.11 -11.01
N CYS A 271 -13.79 6.49 -11.07
CA CYS A 271 -14.88 5.57 -11.46
C CYS A 271 -14.65 4.93 -12.85
N ASN A 272 -14.02 5.66 -13.75
CA ASN A 272 -13.69 5.21 -15.11
C ASN A 272 -12.78 3.97 -15.16
N VAL A 273 -11.99 3.72 -14.10
CA VAL A 273 -11.16 2.51 -13.98
C VAL A 273 -11.99 1.24 -14.17
N PHE A 274 -13.20 1.21 -13.60
CA PHE A 274 -14.07 0.04 -13.66
C PHE A 274 -15.16 0.14 -14.73
N THR A 275 -15.62 1.35 -15.07
CA THR A 275 -16.75 1.54 -16.00
C THR A 275 -16.33 1.65 -17.45
N SER A 276 -15.05 1.94 -17.74
CA SER A 276 -14.58 2.10 -19.11
C SER A 276 -14.78 0.82 -19.93
N THR A 277 -15.38 0.98 -21.11
CA THR A 277 -15.52 -0.11 -22.10
C THR A 277 -14.17 -0.43 -22.77
N SER A 278 -13.24 0.53 -22.81
CA SER A 278 -11.89 0.36 -23.34
C SER A 278 -10.89 -0.14 -22.28
N GLY A 279 -9.75 -0.69 -22.72
CA GLY A 279 -8.70 -1.21 -21.83
C GLY A 279 -9.11 -2.43 -21.01
N LYS A 280 -8.25 -2.86 -20.06
CA LYS A 280 -8.48 -4.00 -19.16
C LYS A 280 -8.85 -3.62 -17.72
N GLY A 281 -9.39 -2.42 -17.53
CA GLY A 281 -9.88 -1.97 -16.22
C GLY A 281 -8.77 -1.84 -15.18
N LEU A 282 -9.04 -2.26 -13.94
CA LEU A 282 -8.13 -2.16 -12.78
C LEU A 282 -6.70 -2.68 -13.04
N TYR A 283 -6.55 -3.73 -13.85
CA TYR A 283 -5.24 -4.34 -14.08
C TYR A 283 -4.41 -3.65 -15.16
N GLU A 284 -4.91 -2.55 -15.73
CA GLU A 284 -4.20 -1.72 -16.69
C GLU A 284 -4.13 -0.25 -16.23
N THR A 285 -4.18 -0.04 -14.91
CA THR A 285 -4.03 1.24 -14.22
C THR A 285 -2.87 1.19 -13.22
N GLY A 286 -2.62 2.30 -12.52
CA GLY A 286 -1.46 2.45 -11.64
C GLY A 286 -0.13 2.46 -12.39
N GLY A 287 1.00 2.38 -11.65
CA GLY A 287 2.35 2.34 -12.22
C GLY A 287 2.62 1.09 -13.08
N SER A 288 2.12 -0.08 -12.65
CA SER A 288 2.31 -1.34 -13.37
C SER A 288 1.75 -1.34 -14.80
N ARG A 289 0.81 -0.44 -15.12
CA ARG A 289 0.21 -0.34 -16.47
C ARG A 289 1.25 -0.14 -17.57
N TYR A 290 2.35 0.58 -17.30
CA TYR A 290 3.31 0.96 -18.32
C TYR A 290 4.04 -0.29 -18.85
N ALA A 291 4.50 -1.15 -17.93
CA ALA A 291 5.10 -2.43 -18.29
C ALA A 291 4.10 -3.35 -19.01
N LEU A 292 2.87 -3.47 -18.49
CA LEU A 292 1.84 -4.33 -19.08
C LEU A 292 1.43 -3.88 -20.49
N LYS A 293 1.26 -2.58 -20.71
CA LYS A 293 0.95 -2.01 -22.03
C LYS A 293 2.10 -2.21 -23.00
N MET A 294 3.35 -2.02 -22.57
CA MET A 294 4.53 -2.26 -23.40
C MET A 294 4.59 -3.72 -23.87
N VAL A 295 4.49 -4.68 -22.95
CA VAL A 295 4.52 -6.12 -23.27
C VAL A 295 3.40 -6.48 -24.25
N ARG A 296 2.19 -5.97 -24.02
CA ARG A 296 1.06 -6.22 -24.94
C ARG A 296 1.25 -5.58 -26.31
N TYR A 297 1.82 -4.38 -26.36
CA TYR A 297 2.15 -3.71 -27.62
C TYR A 297 3.17 -4.51 -28.43
N LEU A 298 4.19 -5.06 -27.77
CA LEU A 298 5.16 -5.97 -28.40
C LEU A 298 4.48 -7.23 -28.96
N PHE A 299 3.61 -7.88 -28.17
CA PHE A 299 2.88 -9.05 -28.67
C PHE A 299 2.00 -8.72 -29.88
N ASN A 300 1.45 -7.51 -29.95
CA ASN A 300 0.68 -7.08 -31.10
C ASN A 300 1.56 -6.87 -32.34
N ILE A 301 2.68 -6.14 -32.22
CA ILE A 301 3.61 -5.89 -33.35
C ILE A 301 4.19 -7.19 -33.91
N PHE A 302 4.61 -8.10 -33.03
CA PHE A 302 5.25 -9.36 -33.43
C PHE A 302 4.25 -10.50 -33.69
N GLY A 303 2.95 -10.22 -33.68
CA GLY A 303 1.91 -11.19 -34.01
C GLY A 303 1.80 -12.37 -33.03
N LEU A 304 2.18 -12.18 -31.76
CA LEU A 304 2.22 -13.23 -30.72
C LEU A 304 0.91 -13.37 -29.92
N ASN A 305 -0.12 -12.59 -30.25
CA ASN A 305 -1.39 -12.61 -29.53
C ASN A 305 -2.03 -14.02 -29.50
N SER A 306 -1.87 -14.79 -30.59
CA SER A 306 -2.44 -16.15 -30.67
C SER A 306 -1.72 -17.13 -29.74
N GLU A 307 -0.40 -17.02 -29.66
CA GLU A 307 0.48 -17.83 -28.82
C GLU A 307 0.28 -17.52 -27.35
N VAL A 308 0.19 -16.24 -27.00
CA VAL A 308 -0.09 -15.80 -25.63
C VAL A 308 -1.48 -16.27 -25.19
N LYS A 309 -2.46 -16.24 -26.09
CA LYS A 309 -3.79 -16.81 -25.81
C LYS A 309 -3.70 -18.31 -25.57
N ARG A 310 -3.03 -19.07 -26.45
CA ARG A 310 -2.80 -20.52 -26.28
C ARG A 310 -2.05 -20.84 -24.99
N LEU A 311 -1.06 -20.02 -24.60
CA LEU A 311 -0.32 -20.15 -23.35
C LEU A 311 -1.26 -20.06 -22.14
N CYS A 312 -2.20 -19.12 -22.16
CA CYS A 312 -3.19 -18.93 -21.10
C CYS A 312 -4.33 -19.96 -21.14
N GLU A 313 -4.46 -20.76 -22.20
CA GLU A 313 -5.48 -21.79 -22.38
C GLU A 313 -4.93 -23.22 -22.28
N SER A 314 -3.60 -23.37 -22.23
CA SER A 314 -2.91 -24.66 -22.20
C SER A 314 -3.32 -25.49 -20.97
N GLN A 315 -3.43 -26.81 -21.14
CA GLN A 315 -3.85 -27.71 -20.06
C GLN A 315 -2.68 -28.48 -19.44
N THR A 316 -1.49 -28.45 -20.07
CA THR A 316 -0.31 -29.20 -19.62
C THR A 316 0.95 -28.34 -19.70
N LEU A 317 1.95 -28.69 -18.87
CA LEU A 317 3.24 -28.00 -18.92
C LEU A 317 3.96 -28.22 -20.25
N ASP A 318 3.79 -29.38 -20.88
CA ASP A 318 4.49 -29.70 -22.13
C ASP A 318 4.00 -28.82 -23.30
N GLU A 319 2.70 -28.65 -23.46
CA GLU A 319 2.12 -27.69 -24.41
C GLU A 319 2.60 -26.25 -24.14
N GLN A 320 2.62 -25.83 -22.88
CA GLN A 320 3.11 -24.51 -22.47
C GLN A 320 4.59 -24.32 -22.83
N ARG A 321 5.43 -25.34 -22.60
CA ARG A 321 6.86 -25.35 -22.92
C ARG A 321 7.11 -25.27 -24.42
N GLU A 322 6.28 -25.91 -25.25
CA GLU A 322 6.38 -25.81 -26.71
C GLU A 322 6.13 -24.38 -27.23
N LEU A 323 5.26 -23.63 -26.57
CA LEU A 323 4.92 -22.25 -26.94
C LEU A 323 5.99 -21.24 -26.50
N TRP A 324 6.72 -21.53 -25.42
CA TRP A 324 7.60 -20.57 -24.76
C TRP A 324 8.73 -20.01 -25.64
N PRO A 325 9.49 -20.81 -26.43
CA PRO A 325 10.63 -20.30 -27.19
C PRO A 325 10.30 -19.12 -28.10
N ARG A 326 9.12 -19.14 -28.76
CA ARG A 326 8.69 -18.06 -29.66
C ARG A 326 8.39 -16.77 -28.90
N ILE A 327 7.74 -16.87 -27.74
CA ILE A 327 7.42 -15.73 -26.87
C ILE A 327 8.70 -15.18 -26.23
N ARG A 328 9.53 -16.07 -25.68
CA ARG A 328 10.82 -15.78 -25.06
C ARG A 328 11.75 -14.99 -25.98
N ASN A 329 11.85 -15.38 -27.24
CA ASN A 329 12.73 -14.74 -28.22
C ASN A 329 12.43 -13.24 -28.41
N ILE A 330 11.19 -12.82 -28.21
CA ILE A 330 10.80 -11.40 -28.29
C ILE A 330 10.97 -10.72 -26.93
N LEU A 331 10.41 -11.30 -25.87
CA LEU A 331 10.44 -10.72 -24.51
C LEU A 331 11.86 -10.54 -23.97
N LEU A 332 12.75 -11.48 -24.26
CA LEU A 332 14.13 -11.51 -23.78
C LEU A 332 15.14 -11.13 -24.86
N SER A 333 14.69 -10.50 -25.94
CA SER A 333 15.57 -10.04 -27.02
C SER A 333 16.56 -9.00 -26.50
N LYS A 334 17.84 -9.14 -26.88
CA LYS A 334 18.90 -8.21 -26.46
C LYS A 334 18.60 -6.74 -26.79
N PRO A 335 18.00 -6.38 -27.95
CA PRO A 335 17.66 -4.99 -28.26
C PRO A 335 16.58 -4.42 -27.32
N LEU A 336 15.54 -5.20 -27.00
CA LEU A 336 14.50 -4.78 -26.06
C LEU A 336 15.07 -4.61 -24.66
N HIS A 337 15.88 -5.57 -24.22
CA HIS A 337 16.55 -5.49 -22.93
C HIS A 337 17.46 -4.27 -22.84
N TRP A 338 18.23 -3.95 -23.88
CA TRP A 338 19.10 -2.77 -23.91
C TRP A 338 18.30 -1.46 -23.86
N ALA A 339 17.17 -1.37 -24.58
CA ALA A 339 16.29 -0.21 -24.54
C ALA A 339 15.60 -0.01 -23.18
N VAL A 340 15.22 -1.11 -22.51
CA VAL A 340 14.51 -1.11 -21.22
C VAL A 340 15.46 -0.91 -20.03
N VAL A 341 16.64 -1.53 -20.04
CA VAL A 341 17.64 -1.42 -18.95
C VAL A 341 18.47 -0.14 -19.05
N GLY A 342 18.55 0.48 -20.23
CA GLY A 342 19.21 1.77 -20.43
C GLY A 342 18.44 2.97 -19.88
N THR A 343 17.18 2.81 -19.46
CA THR A 343 16.40 3.89 -18.87
C THR A 343 16.10 3.61 -17.40
N GLU A 344 16.91 4.16 -16.49
CA GLU A 344 16.65 4.18 -15.03
C GLU A 344 15.21 4.64 -14.72
N TRP A 345 14.69 5.54 -15.55
CA TRP A 345 13.32 6.01 -15.54
C TRP A 345 12.28 4.90 -15.67
N PHE A 346 12.49 3.88 -16.52
CA PHE A 346 11.53 2.80 -16.71
C PHE A 346 11.54 1.82 -15.53
N ALA A 347 12.71 1.45 -15.01
CA ALA A 347 12.82 0.61 -13.83
C ALA A 347 12.11 1.22 -12.61
N TRP A 348 12.27 2.54 -12.40
CA TRP A 348 11.59 3.24 -11.32
C TRP A 348 10.09 3.43 -11.57
N LYS A 349 9.68 3.97 -12.75
CA LYS A 349 8.26 4.28 -13.01
C LYS A 349 7.39 3.08 -13.34
N ALA A 350 7.93 2.03 -13.96
CA ALA A 350 7.14 0.89 -14.42
C ALA A 350 7.25 -0.34 -13.52
N ALA A 351 8.40 -0.55 -12.86
CA ALA A 351 8.63 -1.67 -11.96
C ALA A 351 8.74 -1.28 -10.48
N GLY A 352 8.93 0.01 -10.15
CA GLY A 352 9.09 0.48 -8.77
C GLY A 352 10.43 0.10 -8.13
N VAL A 353 11.43 -0.31 -8.92
CA VAL A 353 12.70 -0.84 -8.43
C VAL A 353 13.69 0.29 -8.18
N PRO A 354 14.19 0.47 -6.95
CA PRO A 354 15.12 1.54 -6.62
C PRO A 354 16.58 1.18 -6.99
N PRO A 355 17.46 2.18 -7.20
CA PRO A 355 18.86 1.95 -7.57
C PRO A 355 19.64 1.02 -6.60
N PRO A 356 19.48 1.10 -5.26
CA PRO A 356 20.16 0.19 -4.33
C PRO A 356 19.81 -1.28 -4.58
N GLN A 357 18.54 -1.61 -4.84
CA GLN A 357 18.11 -2.96 -5.17
C GLN A 357 18.70 -3.45 -6.50
N ARG A 358 18.76 -2.59 -7.52
CA ARG A 358 19.43 -2.89 -8.79
C ARG A 358 20.91 -3.21 -8.59
N ASN A 359 21.59 -2.45 -7.72
CA ASN A 359 23.00 -2.67 -7.41
C ASN A 359 23.23 -4.00 -6.71
N MET A 360 22.29 -4.46 -5.87
CA MET A 360 22.34 -5.78 -5.26
C MET A 360 22.31 -6.90 -6.30
N ILE A 361 21.46 -6.79 -7.34
CA ILE A 361 21.42 -7.77 -8.44
C ILE A 361 22.77 -7.86 -9.15
N ILE A 362 23.37 -6.71 -9.45
CA ILE A 362 24.66 -6.63 -10.15
C ILE A 362 25.78 -7.21 -9.29
N SER A 363 25.82 -6.86 -8.00
CA SER A 363 26.82 -7.37 -7.05
C SER A 363 26.75 -8.88 -6.88
N ASP A 364 25.53 -9.42 -6.77
CA ASP A 364 25.28 -10.86 -6.66
C ASP A 364 25.76 -11.61 -7.92
N TYR A 365 25.45 -11.08 -9.10
CA TYR A 365 25.95 -11.60 -10.38
C TYR A 365 27.49 -11.59 -10.47
N MET A 366 28.13 -10.48 -10.08
CA MET A 366 29.60 -10.37 -10.11
C MET A 366 30.25 -11.39 -9.17
N THR A 367 29.68 -11.56 -7.98
CA THR A 367 30.18 -12.51 -6.98
C THR A 367 30.08 -13.96 -7.47
N ARG A 368 28.94 -14.33 -8.05
CA ARG A 368 28.72 -15.68 -8.60
C ARG A 368 29.67 -16.01 -9.77
N ASN A 369 30.02 -15.02 -10.58
CA ASN A 369 30.92 -15.18 -11.72
C ASN A 369 32.40 -14.94 -11.39
N GLY A 370 32.76 -14.75 -10.12
CA GLY A 370 34.16 -14.51 -9.71
C GLY A 370 34.75 -13.19 -10.22
N LEU A 371 33.91 -12.20 -10.54
CA LEU A 371 34.28 -10.89 -11.07
C LEU A 371 34.47 -9.83 -9.95
N SER A 372 34.37 -10.24 -8.69
CA SER A 372 34.55 -9.42 -7.50
C SER A 372 36.02 -9.00 -7.32
N GLY A 373 36.46 -7.92 -7.98
CA GLY A 373 37.87 -7.50 -7.88
C GLY A 373 38.35 -6.35 -8.78
N GLY A 374 37.47 -5.46 -9.27
CA GLY A 374 37.91 -4.24 -9.97
C GLY A 374 37.73 -4.22 -11.49
N VAL A 375 36.83 -5.05 -12.05
CA VAL A 375 36.27 -4.71 -13.37
C VAL A 375 35.48 -3.41 -13.18
N LYS A 376 35.96 -2.29 -13.74
CA LYS A 376 35.16 -1.04 -13.83
C LYS A 376 33.76 -1.43 -14.27
N GLN A 377 32.73 -0.94 -13.59
CA GLN A 377 31.31 -1.17 -13.91
C GLN A 377 31.03 -0.77 -15.38
N SER A 378 31.32 -1.65 -16.33
CA SER A 378 30.95 -1.43 -17.71
C SER A 378 29.44 -1.59 -17.81
N SER A 379 28.81 -0.75 -18.62
CA SER A 379 27.38 -0.86 -18.96
C SER A 379 27.00 -2.29 -19.36
N ASP A 380 27.93 -3.00 -19.98
CA ASP A 380 27.74 -4.35 -20.50
C ASP A 380 27.56 -5.39 -19.38
N VAL A 381 28.36 -5.33 -18.31
CA VAL A 381 28.22 -6.23 -17.15
C VAL A 381 26.90 -5.98 -16.43
N SER A 382 26.52 -4.71 -16.27
CA SER A 382 25.25 -4.34 -15.65
C SER A 382 24.06 -4.82 -16.48
N GLY A 383 24.12 -4.66 -17.81
CA GLY A 383 23.10 -5.18 -18.71
C GLY A 383 22.99 -6.71 -18.65
N GLN A 384 24.12 -7.42 -18.67
CA GLN A 384 24.11 -8.89 -18.59
C GLN A 384 23.54 -9.40 -17.27
N ALA A 385 23.88 -8.77 -16.14
CA ALA A 385 23.37 -9.15 -14.82
C ALA A 385 21.84 -9.04 -14.73
N ILE A 386 21.26 -7.93 -15.22
CA ILE A 386 19.80 -7.74 -15.24
C ILE A 386 19.14 -8.73 -16.22
N TRP A 387 19.75 -8.98 -17.37
CA TRP A 387 19.21 -9.91 -18.36
C TRP A 387 19.14 -11.33 -17.79
N GLU A 388 20.22 -11.80 -17.16
CA GLU A 388 20.26 -13.10 -16.49
C GLU A 388 19.24 -13.16 -15.36
N TYR A 389 19.12 -12.10 -14.55
CA TYR A 389 18.12 -12.04 -13.49
C TYR A 389 16.70 -12.26 -14.01
N VAL A 390 16.34 -11.60 -15.12
CA VAL A 390 15.02 -11.72 -15.76
C VAL A 390 14.83 -13.11 -16.40
N VAL A 391 15.86 -13.66 -17.05
CA VAL A 391 15.84 -15.03 -17.61
C VAL A 391 15.56 -16.04 -16.51
N ASP A 392 16.31 -15.98 -15.42
CA ASP A 392 16.14 -16.86 -14.26
C ASP A 392 14.80 -16.63 -13.54
N THR A 393 14.13 -15.50 -13.78
CA THR A 393 12.80 -15.22 -13.23
C THR A 393 11.75 -15.90 -14.10
N LEU A 394 11.78 -15.67 -15.40
CA LEU A 394 10.71 -16.06 -16.34
C LEU A 394 10.83 -17.50 -16.85
N ASP A 395 12.03 -17.96 -17.23
CA ASP A 395 12.19 -19.30 -17.82
C ASP A 395 11.73 -20.40 -16.85
N PRO A 396 12.13 -20.40 -15.56
CA PRO A 396 11.66 -21.43 -14.62
C PRO A 396 10.15 -21.38 -14.39
N VAL A 397 9.55 -20.18 -14.34
CA VAL A 397 8.10 -20.02 -14.14
C VAL A 397 7.32 -20.74 -15.23
N VAL A 398 7.69 -20.52 -16.49
CA VAL A 398 7.02 -21.14 -17.64
C VAL A 398 7.33 -22.64 -17.70
N ASN A 399 8.49 -23.08 -17.23
CA ASN A 399 8.84 -24.49 -17.23
C ASN A 399 8.17 -25.29 -16.11
N HIS A 400 7.89 -24.69 -14.96
CA HIS A 400 7.51 -25.41 -13.73
C HIS A 400 6.13 -25.06 -13.18
N THR A 401 5.49 -23.98 -13.65
CA THR A 401 4.16 -23.58 -13.18
C THR A 401 3.21 -23.38 -14.34
N LEU A 402 2.01 -23.96 -14.27
CA LEU A 402 1.02 -23.85 -15.35
C LEU A 402 0.31 -22.48 -15.25
N ILE A 403 0.49 -21.61 -16.25
CA ILE A 403 -0.01 -20.23 -16.24
C ILE A 403 -1.54 -20.19 -16.26
N SER A 404 -2.16 -21.07 -17.03
CA SER A 404 -3.61 -21.09 -17.24
C SER A 404 -4.43 -21.43 -15.99
N ASP A 405 -3.83 -22.13 -15.02
CA ASP A 405 -4.54 -22.72 -13.88
C ASP A 405 -3.92 -22.37 -12.51
N ASP A 406 -2.60 -22.53 -12.36
CA ASP A 406 -1.95 -22.41 -11.05
C ASP A 406 -1.29 -21.03 -10.81
N ASN A 407 -0.83 -20.36 -11.88
CA ASN A 407 -0.05 -19.13 -11.78
C ASN A 407 -0.83 -17.87 -12.20
N TYR A 408 -1.67 -17.39 -11.29
CA TYR A 408 -2.54 -16.25 -11.55
C TYR A 408 -1.79 -14.92 -11.72
N PHE A 409 -0.54 -14.82 -11.25
CA PHE A 409 0.26 -13.60 -11.33
C PHE A 409 0.58 -13.25 -12.79
N TYR A 410 1.14 -14.22 -13.51
CA TYR A 410 1.46 -14.06 -14.93
C TYR A 410 0.20 -14.15 -15.80
N PHE A 411 -0.77 -14.99 -15.44
CA PHE A 411 -2.07 -15.02 -16.12
C PHE A 411 -2.73 -13.64 -16.16
N LEU A 412 -2.76 -12.96 -15.01
CA LEU A 412 -3.32 -11.62 -14.89
C LEU A 412 -2.59 -10.62 -15.78
N CYS A 413 -1.26 -10.63 -15.77
CA CYS A 413 -0.44 -9.74 -16.60
C CYS A 413 -0.77 -9.91 -18.10
N LEU A 414 -0.95 -11.15 -18.55
CA LEU A 414 -1.23 -11.47 -19.95
C LEU A 414 -2.69 -11.17 -20.34
N GLN A 415 -3.66 -11.53 -19.50
CA GLN A 415 -5.09 -11.42 -19.83
C GLN A 415 -5.72 -10.09 -19.43
N GLY A 416 -5.15 -9.41 -18.43
CA GLY A 416 -5.70 -8.22 -17.79
C GLY A 416 -6.93 -8.51 -16.91
N LYS A 417 -7.12 -9.77 -16.50
CA LYS A 417 -8.16 -10.24 -15.58
C LYS A 417 -7.82 -11.64 -15.06
N TYR A 418 -8.43 -12.05 -13.96
CA TYR A 418 -8.37 -13.43 -13.50
C TYR A 418 -9.40 -14.32 -14.22
N SER A 419 -9.19 -15.64 -14.16
CA SER A 419 -10.19 -16.63 -14.57
C SER A 419 -10.81 -17.27 -13.34
N ARG A 420 -11.96 -17.93 -13.48
CA ARG A 420 -12.61 -18.67 -12.38
C ARG A 420 -11.79 -19.86 -11.86
N ARG A 421 -10.76 -20.29 -12.60
CA ARG A 421 -9.86 -21.38 -12.22
C ARG A 421 -8.54 -20.84 -11.65
N CYS A 422 -8.01 -19.78 -12.25
CA CYS A 422 -6.72 -19.18 -11.93
C CYS A 422 -6.92 -17.78 -11.34
N HIS A 423 -7.02 -17.70 -10.02
CA HIS A 423 -7.22 -16.47 -9.26
C HIS A 423 -6.63 -16.58 -7.84
N PRO A 424 -6.35 -15.45 -7.16
CA PRO A 424 -5.93 -15.47 -5.77
C PRO A 424 -7.01 -16.04 -4.84
N SER A 425 -6.56 -16.62 -3.72
CA SER A 425 -7.39 -17.28 -2.70
C SER A 425 -8.53 -16.39 -2.19
N TYR A 426 -8.26 -15.10 -1.93
CA TYR A 426 -9.24 -14.17 -1.38
C TYR A 426 -10.46 -13.94 -2.30
N LEU A 427 -10.35 -14.28 -3.60
CA LEU A 427 -11.45 -14.20 -4.57
C LEU A 427 -12.28 -15.47 -4.69
N THR A 428 -12.02 -16.51 -3.88
CA THR A 428 -12.88 -17.70 -3.86
C THR A 428 -14.25 -17.39 -3.22
N PRO A 429 -15.33 -18.09 -3.59
CA PRO A 429 -16.61 -17.97 -2.90
C PRO A 429 -16.52 -18.26 -1.39
N LYS A 430 -15.66 -19.21 -1.01
CA LYS A 430 -15.41 -19.57 0.39
C LYS A 430 -14.78 -18.40 1.17
N SER A 431 -13.80 -17.73 0.58
CA SER A 431 -13.14 -16.57 1.17
C SER A 431 -14.10 -15.39 1.27
N HIS A 432 -14.96 -15.17 0.26
CA HIS A 432 -16.01 -14.16 0.33
C HIS A 432 -16.97 -14.41 1.50
N LEU A 433 -17.44 -15.65 1.68
CA LEU A 433 -18.29 -15.99 2.83
C LEU A 433 -17.61 -15.67 4.16
N LYS A 434 -16.32 -15.95 4.30
CA LYS A 434 -15.56 -15.66 5.53
C LYS A 434 -15.34 -14.16 5.73
N LEU A 435 -14.84 -13.47 4.72
CA LEU A 435 -14.47 -12.05 4.79
C LEU A 435 -15.68 -11.10 4.84
N SER A 436 -16.85 -11.55 4.41
CA SER A 436 -18.10 -10.77 4.49
C SER A 436 -18.82 -10.93 5.84
N THR A 437 -18.27 -11.71 6.77
CA THR A 437 -18.87 -11.85 8.11
C THR A 437 -18.73 -10.56 8.92
N PRO A 438 -19.76 -10.15 9.69
CA PRO A 438 -19.65 -9.00 10.56
C PRO A 438 -18.46 -9.13 11.51
N GLY A 439 -17.60 -8.11 11.53
CA GLY A 439 -16.40 -8.07 12.37
C GLY A 439 -15.16 -8.77 11.77
N ALA A 440 -15.23 -9.31 10.54
CA ALA A 440 -14.08 -9.95 9.87
C ALA A 440 -12.84 -9.05 9.76
N PHE A 441 -13.04 -7.73 9.80
CA PHE A 441 -12.00 -6.71 9.65
C PHE A 441 -11.72 -5.93 10.94
N ASP A 442 -12.29 -6.32 12.09
CA ASP A 442 -12.11 -5.60 13.36
C ASP A 442 -10.65 -5.55 13.82
N GLY A 443 -9.84 -6.54 13.43
CA GLY A 443 -8.40 -6.61 13.67
C GLY A 443 -7.54 -5.87 12.64
N LEU A 444 -8.10 -5.30 11.58
CA LEU A 444 -7.33 -4.63 10.52
C LEU A 444 -7.10 -3.14 10.87
N ARG A 445 -5.84 -2.69 10.76
CA ARG A 445 -5.46 -1.28 10.82
C ARG A 445 -4.60 -0.94 9.60
N ILE A 446 -5.02 0.04 8.81
CA ILE A 446 -4.40 0.50 7.57
C ILE A 446 -3.70 1.83 7.85
N HIS A 447 -2.37 1.82 7.87
CA HIS A 447 -1.50 2.95 8.19
C HIS A 447 -0.96 3.56 6.89
N THR A 448 -1.09 4.87 6.73
CA THR A 448 -0.40 5.61 5.66
C THR A 448 0.87 6.22 6.22
N ASP A 449 1.94 5.43 6.27
CA ASP A 449 3.18 5.84 6.93
C ASP A 449 4.37 4.92 6.59
N GLU A 450 5.55 5.37 7.00
CA GLU A 450 6.75 4.54 7.00
C GLU A 450 6.66 3.46 8.10
N ILE A 451 7.30 2.31 7.86
CA ILE A 451 7.30 1.18 8.78
C ILE A 451 7.80 1.58 10.18
N ASN A 452 8.86 2.37 10.27
CA ASN A 452 9.42 2.81 11.55
C ASN A 452 8.46 3.72 12.33
N GLU A 453 7.69 4.58 11.64
CA GLU A 453 6.69 5.43 12.31
C GLU A 453 5.54 4.60 12.89
N VAL A 454 5.13 3.54 12.19
CA VAL A 454 4.11 2.62 12.70
C VAL A 454 4.65 1.79 13.87
N ILE A 455 5.86 1.24 13.73
CA ILE A 455 6.53 0.46 14.79
C ILE A 455 6.67 1.29 16.06
N ALA A 456 7.05 2.57 15.97
CA ALA A 456 7.18 3.45 17.13
C ALA A 456 5.87 3.63 17.92
N ARG A 457 4.72 3.28 17.32
CA ARG A 457 3.39 3.36 17.92
C ARG A 457 2.79 1.99 18.25
N ILE A 458 3.56 0.91 18.08
CA ILE A 458 3.17 -0.44 18.50
C ILE A 458 3.76 -0.71 19.89
N THR A 459 2.94 -1.27 20.77
CA THR A 459 3.37 -1.65 22.12
C THR A 459 4.54 -2.63 22.06
N PRO A 460 5.66 -2.36 22.75
CA PRO A 460 6.83 -3.24 22.79
C PRO A 460 6.48 -4.69 23.14
N GLY A 461 7.15 -5.66 22.50
CA GLY A 461 6.97 -7.09 22.74
C GLY A 461 5.61 -7.68 22.32
N THR A 462 4.77 -6.96 21.56
CA THR A 462 3.44 -7.45 21.14
C THR A 462 3.39 -7.99 19.71
N LEU A 463 4.30 -7.54 18.83
CA LEU A 463 4.33 -7.96 17.44
C LEU A 463 4.85 -9.40 17.35
N THR A 464 4.17 -10.27 16.58
CA THR A 464 4.58 -11.68 16.43
C THR A 464 5.18 -11.95 15.05
N ILE A 465 4.68 -11.27 14.02
CA ILE A 465 5.09 -11.45 12.64
C ILE A 465 5.27 -10.08 11.98
N ALA A 466 6.36 -9.88 11.26
CA ALA A 466 6.52 -8.76 10.34
C ALA A 466 6.78 -9.28 8.91
N VAL A 467 6.00 -8.83 7.93
CA VAL A 467 6.18 -9.14 6.51
C VAL A 467 6.61 -7.87 5.80
N ILE A 468 7.92 -7.71 5.61
CA ILE A 468 8.52 -6.46 5.12
C ILE A 468 8.98 -6.54 3.67
N MET A 469 8.70 -7.66 3.01
CA MET A 469 9.00 -7.88 1.59
C MET A 469 10.47 -7.53 1.29
N ASP A 470 10.73 -6.81 0.21
CA ASP A 470 12.03 -6.33 -0.24
C ASP A 470 12.33 -4.89 0.17
N SER A 471 11.59 -4.31 1.11
CA SER A 471 11.82 -2.93 1.58
C SER A 471 13.25 -2.70 2.09
N MET A 472 13.90 -3.74 2.62
CA MET A 472 15.30 -3.66 3.07
C MET A 472 16.30 -3.52 1.90
N ASP A 473 15.96 -3.96 0.69
CA ASP A 473 16.81 -3.80 -0.51
C ASP A 473 16.90 -2.34 -0.95
N TRP A 474 16.02 -1.47 -0.42
CA TRP A 474 15.92 -0.07 -0.80
C TRP A 474 16.89 0.81 -0.02
N PHE A 475 17.46 0.29 1.07
CA PHE A 475 18.40 1.04 1.88
C PHE A 475 19.79 1.12 1.26
N ASP A 476 20.44 2.24 1.53
CA ASP A 476 21.86 2.41 1.28
C ASP A 476 22.67 1.51 2.25
N PRO A 477 23.53 0.61 1.74
CA PRO A 477 24.42 -0.22 2.56
C PRO A 477 25.34 0.57 3.50
N GLU A 478 25.68 1.82 3.14
CA GLU A 478 26.54 2.69 3.95
C GLU A 478 25.73 3.53 4.97
N GLY A 479 24.39 3.52 4.86
CA GLY A 479 23.50 4.27 5.72
C GLY A 479 23.17 3.59 7.05
N THR A 480 22.61 4.35 7.99
CA THR A 480 22.19 3.84 9.32
C THR A 480 20.74 3.35 9.36
N ALA A 481 19.96 3.59 8.31
CA ALA A 481 18.51 3.33 8.27
C ALA A 481 18.17 1.85 8.51
N ALA A 482 18.90 0.92 7.88
CA ALA A 482 18.70 -0.52 8.06
C ALA A 482 18.95 -0.96 9.52
N ALA A 483 20.00 -0.43 10.16
CA ALA A 483 20.30 -0.72 11.56
C ALA A 483 19.25 -0.13 12.50
N SER A 484 18.80 1.10 12.24
CA SER A 484 17.72 1.74 13.01
C SER A 484 16.42 0.95 12.92
N GLN A 485 16.05 0.47 11.72
CA GLN A 485 14.86 -0.37 11.54
C GLN A 485 15.00 -1.75 12.21
N ALA A 486 16.18 -2.38 12.14
CA ALA A 486 16.43 -3.64 12.84
C ALA A 486 16.28 -3.47 14.36
N LYS A 487 16.80 -2.38 14.94
CA LYS A 487 16.61 -2.05 16.37
C LYS A 487 15.14 -1.81 16.71
N ALA A 488 14.42 -1.07 15.87
CA ALA A 488 12.99 -0.80 16.08
C ALA A 488 12.18 -2.12 16.06
N PHE A 489 12.47 -3.03 15.13
CA PHE A 489 11.88 -4.36 15.12
C PHE A 489 12.20 -5.18 16.37
N ASN A 490 13.44 -5.12 16.86
CA ASN A 490 13.82 -5.82 18.08
C ASN A 490 12.91 -5.38 19.24
N GLN A 491 12.69 -4.08 19.42
CA GLN A 491 11.86 -3.55 20.51
C GLN A 491 10.40 -4.01 20.47
N VAL A 492 9.78 -4.10 19.29
CA VAL A 492 8.34 -4.41 19.19
C VAL A 492 8.03 -5.88 19.03
N LEU A 493 8.94 -6.68 18.47
CA LEU A 493 8.74 -8.11 18.33
C LEU A 493 8.83 -8.79 19.70
N LYS A 494 7.92 -9.72 19.97
CA LYS A 494 8.09 -10.67 21.07
C LYS A 494 9.34 -11.53 20.85
N MET A 495 9.85 -12.14 21.91
CA MET A 495 10.85 -13.20 21.76
C MET A 495 10.30 -14.31 20.86
N ASP A 496 11.16 -14.86 19.99
CA ASP A 496 10.78 -15.79 18.91
C ASP A 496 9.82 -15.20 17.85
N GLY A 497 9.55 -13.90 17.90
CA GLY A 497 8.89 -13.16 16.84
C GLY A 497 9.72 -13.20 15.55
N ARG A 498 9.04 -13.23 14.40
CA ARG A 498 9.68 -13.50 13.10
C ARG A 498 9.39 -12.42 12.08
N ILE A 499 10.42 -12.08 11.32
CA ILE A 499 10.36 -11.21 10.16
C ILE A 499 10.51 -12.07 8.92
N LEU A 500 9.55 -12.00 8.01
CA LEU A 500 9.64 -12.53 6.66
C LEU A 500 10.06 -11.40 5.73
N LEU A 501 11.22 -11.57 5.10
CA LEU A 501 11.73 -10.67 4.08
C LEU A 501 12.10 -11.45 2.82
N ARG A 502 12.04 -10.75 1.69
CA ARG A 502 12.44 -11.24 0.37
C ARG A 502 13.51 -10.30 -0.17
N SER A 503 14.41 -10.79 -1.02
CA SER A 503 15.49 -9.95 -1.55
C SER A 503 15.81 -10.28 -3.00
N ALA A 504 16.24 -9.27 -3.74
CA ALA A 504 16.83 -9.39 -5.06
C ALA A 504 18.25 -9.99 -5.07
N SER A 505 18.88 -10.19 -3.90
CA SER A 505 20.16 -10.91 -3.75
C SER A 505 19.96 -12.26 -3.06
N ILE A 506 20.88 -13.21 -3.33
CA ILE A 506 20.94 -14.50 -2.63
C ILE A 506 21.47 -14.34 -1.20
N GLU A 507 22.34 -13.35 -0.98
CA GLU A 507 22.97 -13.03 0.31
C GLU A 507 22.88 -11.53 0.61
N PRO A 508 21.72 -11.04 1.08
CA PRO A 508 21.55 -9.62 1.34
C PRO A 508 22.46 -9.13 2.47
N TRP A 509 23.11 -7.97 2.26
CA TRP A 509 24.08 -7.38 3.19
C TRP A 509 23.48 -7.08 4.58
N TYR A 510 22.21 -6.69 4.64
CA TYR A 510 21.51 -6.31 5.88
C TYR A 510 21.18 -7.51 6.79
N ILE A 511 21.38 -8.76 6.35
CA ILE A 511 21.24 -9.93 7.22
C ILE A 511 22.20 -9.85 8.41
N LYS A 512 23.46 -9.46 8.16
CA LYS A 512 24.46 -9.25 9.22
C LYS A 512 24.06 -8.13 10.18
N ILE A 513 23.31 -7.14 9.69
CA ILE A 513 22.80 -6.05 10.53
C ILE A 513 21.70 -6.58 11.45
N PHE A 514 20.77 -7.40 10.96
CA PHE A 514 19.80 -8.05 11.83
C PHE A 514 20.49 -8.93 12.89
N GLU A 515 21.49 -9.73 12.50
CA GLU A 515 22.25 -10.56 13.44
C GLU A 515 22.94 -9.73 14.53
N ALA A 516 23.57 -8.62 14.15
CA ALA A 516 24.18 -7.67 15.10
C ALA A 516 23.15 -6.99 16.03
N ASN A 517 21.86 -7.00 15.68
CA ASN A 517 20.78 -6.40 16.46
C ASN A 517 19.86 -7.44 17.12
N GLY A 518 20.41 -8.61 17.49
CA GLY A 518 19.73 -9.58 18.36
C GLY A 518 18.79 -10.53 17.64
N PHE A 519 19.02 -10.77 16.36
CA PHE A 519 18.26 -11.74 15.57
C PHE A 519 19.11 -12.92 15.12
N SER A 520 18.45 -14.03 14.79
CA SER A 520 19.01 -15.14 14.02
C SER A 520 18.31 -15.21 12.68
N ALA A 521 19.08 -15.21 11.60
CA ALA A 521 18.55 -15.26 10.24
C ALA A 521 18.70 -16.65 9.63
N ARG A 522 17.67 -17.09 8.90
CA ARG A 522 17.70 -18.33 8.14
C ARG A 522 17.12 -18.10 6.75
N ARG A 523 17.90 -18.43 5.72
CA ARG A 523 17.41 -18.49 4.34
C ARG A 523 16.45 -19.67 4.20
N VAL A 524 15.21 -19.38 3.82
CA VAL A 524 14.14 -20.38 3.70
C VAL A 524 13.74 -20.65 2.26
N GLY A 525 14.22 -19.84 1.32
CA GLY A 525 14.11 -20.04 -0.11
C GLY A 525 15.25 -19.33 -0.83
N ALA A 526 15.69 -19.91 -1.94
CA ALA A 526 16.66 -19.31 -2.85
C ALA A 526 16.32 -19.75 -4.27
N ARG A 527 16.46 -18.81 -5.21
CA ARG A 527 16.28 -19.02 -6.63
C ARG A 527 17.65 -19.21 -7.27
N PHE A 528 17.90 -20.39 -7.78
CA PHE A 528 19.06 -20.69 -8.61
C PHE A 528 18.63 -20.86 -10.08
N PRO A 529 19.55 -20.73 -11.04
CA PRO A 529 19.24 -20.91 -12.46
C PRO A 529 18.46 -22.19 -12.71
N GLY A 530 17.35 -22.07 -13.45
CA GLY A 530 16.47 -23.19 -13.79
C GLY A 530 15.48 -23.64 -12.69
N SER A 531 15.49 -23.03 -11.51
CA SER A 531 14.59 -23.36 -10.39
C SER A 531 13.61 -22.22 -10.06
N CYS A 532 12.46 -22.58 -9.47
CA CYS A 532 11.51 -21.62 -8.92
C CYS A 532 11.60 -21.58 -7.40
N ILE A 533 11.71 -20.37 -6.82
CA ILE A 533 11.52 -20.19 -5.36
C ILE A 533 10.04 -20.24 -4.98
N ASP A 534 9.17 -19.73 -5.85
CA ASP A 534 7.71 -19.74 -5.75
C ASP A 534 7.06 -19.51 -7.12
N ARG A 535 5.73 -19.37 -7.17
CA ARG A 535 5.01 -19.18 -8.44
C ARG A 535 5.30 -17.82 -9.10
N VAL A 536 5.73 -16.83 -8.33
CA VAL A 536 6.10 -15.53 -8.88
C VAL A 536 7.55 -15.54 -9.37
N ASN A 537 8.44 -16.16 -8.59
CA ASN A 537 9.86 -16.29 -8.88
C ASN A 537 10.62 -14.95 -9.08
N MET A 538 10.08 -13.84 -8.57
CA MET A 538 10.64 -12.50 -8.75
C MET A 538 11.91 -12.28 -7.94
N TYR A 539 11.94 -12.76 -6.70
CA TYR A 539 13.02 -12.52 -5.76
C TYR A 539 14.09 -13.62 -5.82
N ALA A 540 15.33 -13.26 -5.54
CA ALA A 540 16.45 -14.21 -5.49
C ALA A 540 16.42 -15.05 -4.20
N SER A 541 16.00 -14.48 -3.07
CA SER A 541 15.94 -15.23 -1.81
C SER A 541 14.77 -14.82 -0.91
N THR A 542 14.42 -15.71 0.02
CA THR A 542 13.45 -15.48 1.08
C THR A 542 14.07 -15.87 2.41
N TRP A 543 13.88 -15.05 3.43
CA TRP A 543 14.49 -15.22 4.75
C TRP A 543 13.46 -15.11 5.86
N ILE A 544 13.67 -15.91 6.90
CA ILE A 544 13.02 -15.75 8.20
C ILE A 544 14.08 -15.27 9.18
N VAL A 545 13.88 -14.09 9.73
CA VAL A 545 14.74 -13.47 10.74
C VAL A 545 13.99 -13.51 12.06
N THR A 546 14.50 -14.24 13.04
CA THR A 546 13.83 -14.54 14.32
C THR A 546 14.52 -13.77 15.43
N LYS A 547 13.76 -13.07 16.28
CA LYS A 547 14.31 -12.39 17.46
C LYS A 547 14.75 -13.44 18.47
N THR A 548 16.03 -13.40 18.84
CA THR A 548 16.63 -14.35 19.81
C THR A 548 17.22 -13.65 21.02
N VAL A 549 17.49 -12.35 20.94
CA VAL A 549 18.05 -11.55 22.03
C VAL A 549 17.28 -10.24 22.14
N GLU A 550 16.95 -9.87 23.38
CA GLU A 550 16.36 -8.57 23.69
C GLU A 550 17.47 -7.51 23.77
N LEU A 551 17.35 -6.44 23.00
CA LEU A 551 18.25 -5.30 23.13
C LEU A 551 17.76 -4.42 24.29
N PHE A 552 18.43 -4.49 25.43
CA PHE A 552 18.19 -3.54 26.51
C PHE A 552 18.63 -2.15 26.06
N LEU A 553 17.68 -1.20 26.07
CA LEU A 553 18.01 0.22 25.96
C LEU A 553 18.89 0.59 27.16
N ASN A 554 20.17 0.88 26.93
CA ASN A 554 20.97 1.58 27.93
C ASN A 554 20.28 2.92 28.20
N SER A 555 19.68 3.04 29.37
CA SER A 555 18.87 4.18 29.82
C SER A 555 19.70 5.42 30.18
N THR A 556 20.75 5.72 29.42
CA THR A 556 21.64 6.87 29.66
C THR A 556 21.46 8.04 28.68
N GLU A 557 20.60 7.93 27.67
CA GLU A 557 20.13 9.10 26.93
C GLU A 557 18.76 9.53 27.44
N SER A 558 18.78 10.31 28.53
CA SER A 558 17.62 11.05 29.01
C SER A 558 17.03 11.85 27.85
N VAL A 559 15.80 11.53 27.47
CA VAL A 559 14.95 12.39 26.64
C VAL A 559 14.87 13.74 27.34
N ARG A 560 15.61 14.73 26.82
CA ARG A 560 15.39 16.12 27.21
C ARG A 560 13.98 16.47 26.74
N PRO A 561 13.08 16.95 27.61
CA PRO A 561 11.77 17.39 27.16
C PRO A 561 11.98 18.49 26.13
N LEU A 562 11.31 18.35 24.98
CA LEU A 562 11.21 19.40 23.97
C LEU A 562 10.83 20.70 24.66
N LYS A 563 11.79 21.64 24.78
CA LYS A 563 11.50 22.99 25.24
C LYS A 563 10.44 23.57 24.31
N GLN A 564 9.28 23.91 24.87
CA GLN A 564 8.31 24.79 24.24
C GLN A 564 9.07 26.04 23.76
N ARG A 565 9.21 26.18 22.44
CA ARG A 565 9.78 27.37 21.83
C ARG A 565 8.68 28.41 21.82
N THR A 566 8.65 29.25 22.83
CA THR A 566 7.84 30.47 22.85
C THR A 566 8.28 31.32 21.67
N ILE A 567 7.41 31.46 20.67
CA ILE A 567 7.68 32.30 19.49
C ILE A 567 7.47 33.75 19.93
N SER A 568 8.57 34.45 20.23
CA SER A 568 8.59 35.91 20.26
C SER A 568 8.74 36.43 18.83
N VAL A 569 7.78 37.24 18.41
CA VAL A 569 7.75 37.93 17.12
C VAL A 569 8.88 38.97 17.10
N SER A 570 9.85 38.82 16.19
CA SER A 570 10.70 39.93 15.77
C SER A 570 10.92 39.87 14.26
N SER A 571 10.54 40.96 13.61
CA SER A 571 10.71 41.26 12.19
C SER A 571 12.19 41.29 11.79
N SER A 572 12.54 40.61 10.71
CA SER A 572 13.67 41.02 9.87
C SER A 572 13.50 40.56 8.44
N SER A 573 14.03 41.39 7.57
CA SER A 573 13.83 41.57 6.14
C SER A 573 14.27 40.40 5.26
N VAL A 574 13.60 40.37 4.11
CA VAL A 574 14.02 39.83 2.82
C VAL A 574 15.49 40.18 2.55
N ASP A 575 16.31 39.16 2.30
CA ASP A 575 17.27 39.05 1.20
C ASP A 575 18.06 37.72 1.35
N ASP A 576 18.53 37.20 0.22
CA ASP A 576 19.46 36.07 0.02
C ASP A 576 18.87 34.66 -0.15
N LEU A 577 18.36 34.43 -1.37
CA LEU A 577 18.35 33.13 -2.05
C LEU A 577 19.33 33.22 -3.23
N GLU A 578 20.43 32.45 -3.20
CA GLU A 578 21.20 32.11 -4.40
C GLU A 578 21.63 30.62 -4.39
N ILE A 579 21.24 29.96 -5.49
CA ILE A 579 21.68 28.69 -6.10
C ILE A 579 21.28 27.37 -5.41
#